data_AF-A0AA43FLD0-F1
#
_entry.id   AF-A0AA43FLD0-F1
#
_cell.length_a   1.000
_cell.length_b   1.000
_cell.length_c   1.000
_cell.angle_alpha   90.00
_cell.angle_beta   90.00
_cell.angle_gamma   90.00
#
_symmetry.space_group_name_H-M   'P 1'
#
loop_
_entity.id
_entity.type
_entity.pdbx_description
1 polymer ?
#
loop_
_entity_poly.entity_id
_entity_poly.type
_entity_poly.pdbx_seq_one_letter_code
_entity_poly.pdbx_strand_id
1 'polypeptide(L)'
;MSDRDVVTREITEMLPVPLDEDGFRARGKELTKLDEETREIREELKELKREAAAKIGVLRERGHELITEMKQAAAMELVRVLVTWDYSAGEVIKNRMDTGEVIDRRAMTAEERQPELLPETVEG
;
A
#
# COMPACT_ATOMS: atom_id res chain seq x y z
N MET A 1 -44.29 17.24 -78.55
CA MET A 1 -44.30 16.89 -77.13
C MET A 1 -43.26 15.81 -76.97
N SER A 2 -42.07 16.13 -76.44
CA SER A 2 -41.00 15.14 -76.31
C SER A 2 -41.26 14.34 -75.03
N ASP A 3 -41.40 13.03 -75.18
CA ASP A 3 -41.21 12.10 -74.08
C ASP A 3 -39.81 12.35 -73.51
N ARG A 4 -39.74 12.54 -72.20
CA ARG A 4 -38.47 12.59 -71.49
C ARG A 4 -38.15 11.17 -71.08
N ASP A 5 -37.08 10.62 -71.64
CA ASP A 5 -36.54 9.33 -71.23
C ASP A 5 -36.09 9.42 -69.76
N VAL A 6 -36.75 8.65 -68.88
CA VAL A 6 -36.37 8.51 -67.46
C VAL A 6 -35.32 7.41 -67.37
N VAL A 7 -34.13 7.75 -66.86
CA VAL A 7 -33.04 6.80 -66.63
C VAL A 7 -32.93 6.51 -65.14
N THR A 8 -33.21 5.26 -64.75
CA THR A 8 -33.07 4.78 -63.36
C THR A 8 -31.71 4.12 -63.18
N ARG A 9 -31.01 4.41 -62.08
CA ARG A 9 -29.77 3.74 -61.67
C ARG A 9 -29.83 3.42 -60.17
N GLU A 10 -29.37 2.25 -59.79
CA GLU A 10 -29.18 1.87 -58.39
C GLU A 10 -27.88 2.50 -57.86
N ILE A 11 -27.98 3.12 -56.69
CA ILE A 11 -26.84 3.64 -55.93
C ILE A 11 -27.00 3.24 -54.46
N THR A 12 -25.89 3.08 -53.75
CA THR A 12 -25.88 2.83 -52.31
C THR A 12 -25.50 4.13 -51.59
N GLU A 13 -26.32 4.53 -50.62
CA GLU A 13 -26.11 5.73 -49.82
C GLU A 13 -26.47 5.45 -48.37
N MET A 14 -25.75 6.05 -47.42
CA MET A 14 -26.10 5.95 -46.01
C MET A 14 -27.21 6.94 -45.69
N LEU A 15 -28.41 6.42 -45.46
CA LEU A 15 -29.58 7.22 -45.10
C LEU A 15 -30.01 6.90 -43.67
N PRO A 16 -30.56 7.87 -42.92
CA PRO A 16 -31.18 7.59 -41.64
C PRO A 16 -32.44 6.75 -41.86
N VAL A 17 -32.44 5.53 -41.32
CA VAL A 17 -33.59 4.61 -41.40
C VAL A 17 -34.20 4.48 -39.99
N PRO A 18 -35.53 4.64 -39.85
CA PRO A 18 -36.20 4.40 -38.58
C PRO A 18 -35.94 2.96 -38.11
N LEU A 19 -35.75 2.80 -36.80
CA LEU A 19 -35.61 1.48 -36.22
C LEU A 19 -36.98 0.81 -36.11
N ASP A 20 -37.03 -0.46 -36.48
CA ASP A 20 -38.12 -1.34 -36.10
C ASP A 20 -37.96 -1.80 -34.64
N GLU A 21 -38.98 -2.50 -34.12
CA GLU A 21 -38.98 -2.94 -32.73
C GLU A 21 -37.80 -3.85 -32.38
N ASP A 22 -37.40 -4.72 -33.32
CA ASP A 22 -36.29 -5.65 -33.11
C ASP A 22 -34.94 -4.92 -33.12
N GLY A 23 -34.76 -3.98 -34.05
CA GLY A 23 -33.59 -3.10 -34.11
C GLY A 23 -33.46 -2.18 -32.90
N PHE A 24 -34.57 -1.77 -32.30
CA PHE A 24 -34.59 -1.03 -31.04
C PHE A 24 -34.19 -1.93 -29.86
N ARG A 25 -34.78 -3.12 -29.75
CA ARG A 25 -34.45 -4.09 -28.69
C ARG A 25 -33.00 -4.55 -28.74
N ALA A 26 -32.46 -4.80 -29.93
CA ALA A 26 -31.07 -5.22 -30.12
C ALA A 26 -30.10 -4.13 -29.62
N ARG A 27 -30.31 -2.88 -30.03
CA ARG A 27 -29.51 -1.74 -29.56
C ARG A 27 -29.67 -1.48 -28.07
N GLY A 28 -30.86 -1.68 -27.51
CA GLY A 28 -31.08 -1.59 -26.07
C GLY A 28 -30.23 -2.59 -25.29
N LYS A 29 -30.17 -3.86 -25.74
CA LYS A 29 -29.31 -4.88 -25.13
C LYS A 29 -27.82 -4.54 -25.25
N GLU A 30 -27.41 -4.06 -26.43
CA GLU A 30 -26.03 -3.63 -26.66
C GLU A 30 -25.66 -2.46 -25.74
N LEU A 31 -26.53 -1.47 -25.59
CA LEU A 31 -26.34 -0.35 -24.68
C LEU A 31 -26.20 -0.80 -23.23
N THR A 32 -27.05 -1.71 -22.76
CA THR A 32 -26.94 -2.27 -21.40
C THR A 32 -25.61 -2.98 -21.19
N LYS A 33 -25.18 -3.79 -22.16
CA LYS A 33 -23.88 -4.48 -22.11
C LYS A 33 -22.71 -3.49 -22.02
N LEU A 34 -22.72 -2.44 -22.85
CA LEU A 34 -21.69 -1.41 -22.83
C LEU A 34 -21.68 -0.62 -21.52
N ASP A 35 -22.84 -0.36 -20.92
CA ASP A 35 -22.93 0.32 -19.63
C ASP A 35 -22.38 -0.55 -18.49
N GLU A 36 -22.68 -1.84 -18.49
CA GLU A 36 -22.12 -2.82 -17.55
C GLU A 36 -20.60 -2.91 -17.66
N GLU A 37 -20.06 -3.08 -18.88
CA GLU A 37 -18.61 -3.11 -19.13
C GLU A 37 -17.95 -1.79 -18.69
N THR A 38 -18.57 -0.65 -18.98
CA THR A 38 -18.06 0.67 -18.55
C THR A 38 -18.02 0.79 -17.03
N ARG A 39 -19.03 0.26 -16.32
CA ARG A 39 -19.09 0.27 -14.86
C ARG A 39 -18.00 -0.63 -14.26
N GLU A 40 -17.79 -1.82 -14.80
CA GLU A 40 -16.74 -2.74 -14.37
C GLU A 40 -15.34 -2.10 -14.49
N ILE A 41 -15.03 -1.54 -15.67
CA ILE A 41 -13.76 -0.84 -15.91
C ILE A 41 -13.56 0.33 -14.94
N ARG A 42 -14.63 1.06 -14.59
CA ARG A 42 -14.55 2.17 -13.62
C ARG A 42 -14.24 1.70 -12.20
N GLU A 43 -14.82 0.59 -11.75
CA GLU A 43 -14.50 0.02 -10.44
C GLU A 43 -13.08 -0.55 -10.41
N GLU A 44 -12.63 -1.24 -11.46
CA GLU A 44 -11.24 -1.69 -11.59
C GLU A 44 -10.25 -0.52 -11.50
N LEU A 45 -10.52 0.57 -12.24
CA LEU A 45 -9.68 1.77 -12.20
C LEU A 45 -9.62 2.39 -10.81
N LYS A 46 -10.73 2.35 -10.07
CA LYS A 46 -10.81 2.88 -8.70
C LYS A 46 -9.98 2.06 -7.73
N GLU A 47 -10.04 0.73 -7.81
CA GLU A 47 -9.19 -0.15 -6.99
C GLU A 47 -7.71 0.01 -7.36
N LEU A 48 -7.35 0.06 -8.65
CA LEU A 48 -5.97 0.30 -9.08
C LEU A 48 -5.42 1.64 -8.56
N LYS A 49 -6.25 2.70 -8.59
CA LYS A 49 -5.87 4.00 -8.01
C LYS A 49 -5.64 3.92 -6.51
N ARG A 50 -6.50 3.18 -5.79
CA ARG A 50 -6.37 2.98 -4.34
C ARG A 50 -5.08 2.23 -4.00
N GLU A 51 -4.78 1.16 -4.73
CA GLU A 51 -3.53 0.40 -4.55
C GLU A 51 -2.29 1.25 -4.84
N ALA A 52 -2.31 2.01 -5.95
CA ALA A 52 -1.21 2.90 -6.29
C ALA A 52 -1.00 3.98 -5.23
N ALA A 53 -2.08 4.58 -4.72
CA ALA A 53 -2.01 5.57 -3.64
C ALA A 53 -1.43 4.97 -2.35
N ALA A 54 -1.82 3.73 -1.99
CA ALA A 54 -1.27 3.03 -0.84
C ALA A 54 0.25 2.78 -1.00
N LYS A 55 0.69 2.30 -2.18
CA LYS A 55 2.11 2.09 -2.49
C LYS A 55 2.92 3.40 -2.40
N ILE A 56 2.38 4.49 -2.94
CA ILE A 56 3.01 5.82 -2.83
C ILE A 56 3.11 6.25 -1.36
N GLY A 57 2.08 5.99 -0.55
CA GLY A 57 2.08 6.26 0.89
C GLY A 57 3.24 5.56 1.61
N VAL A 58 3.37 4.24 1.42
CA VAL A 58 4.45 3.44 2.02
C VAL A 58 5.84 3.94 1.59
N LEU A 59 6.02 4.23 0.30
CA LEU A 59 7.31 4.73 -0.20
C LEU A 59 7.65 6.11 0.35
N ARG A 60 6.66 6.99 0.54
CA ARG A 60 6.87 8.31 1.14
C ARG A 60 7.25 8.21 2.61
N GLU A 61 6.58 7.35 3.36
CA GLU A 61 6.89 7.09 4.76
C GLU A 61 8.32 6.56 4.90
N ARG A 62 8.70 5.55 4.10
CA ARG A 62 10.08 5.04 4.10
C ARG A 62 11.10 6.10 3.70
N GLY A 63 10.78 6.94 2.73
CA GLY A 63 11.63 8.08 2.36
C GLY A 63 11.82 9.06 3.52
N HIS A 64 10.76 9.34 4.28
CA HIS A 64 10.83 10.21 5.45
C HIS A 64 11.67 9.62 6.60
N GLU A 65 11.53 8.32 6.85
CA GLU A 65 12.39 7.59 7.79
C GLU A 65 13.86 7.72 7.39
N LEU A 66 14.21 7.39 6.14
CA LEU A 66 15.58 7.49 5.65
C LEU A 66 16.15 8.91 5.75
N ILE A 67 15.36 9.93 5.42
CA ILE A 67 15.77 11.33 5.61
C ILE A 67 16.06 11.63 7.08
N THR A 68 15.25 11.09 7.99
CA THR A 68 15.43 11.25 9.43
C THR A 68 16.70 10.55 9.90
N GLU A 69 16.91 9.30 9.49
CA GLU A 69 18.12 8.51 9.76
C GLU A 69 19.38 9.25 9.28
N MET A 70 19.34 9.76 8.04
CA MET A 70 20.44 10.54 7.47
C MET A 70 20.73 11.85 8.23
N LYS A 71 19.68 12.59 8.63
CA LYS A 71 19.84 13.83 9.41
C LYS A 71 20.41 13.58 10.80
N GLN A 72 20.02 12.46 11.41
CA GLN A 72 20.48 12.06 12.74
C GLN A 72 21.83 11.35 12.70
N ALA A 73 22.31 10.95 11.51
CA ALA A 73 23.45 10.06 11.32
C ALA A 73 23.33 8.77 12.15
N ALA A 74 22.10 8.33 12.39
CA ALA A 74 21.76 7.20 13.25
C ALA A 74 20.50 6.50 12.72
N ALA A 75 20.53 5.18 12.69
CA ALA A 75 19.37 4.35 12.37
C ALA A 75 18.92 3.59 13.62
N MET A 76 17.61 3.36 13.73
CA MET A 76 17.07 2.50 14.79
C MET A 76 17.23 1.04 14.36
N GLU A 77 18.18 0.35 14.96
CA GLU A 77 18.43 -1.07 14.70
C GLU A 77 18.14 -1.91 15.95
N LEU A 78 17.68 -3.15 15.73
CA LEU A 78 17.55 -4.12 16.80
C LEU A 78 18.93 -4.67 17.15
N VAL A 79 19.48 -4.19 18.25
CA VAL A 79 20.79 -4.63 18.76
C VAL A 79 20.61 -5.53 19.99
N ARG A 80 21.48 -6.54 20.11
CA ARG A 80 21.55 -7.37 21.33
C ARG A 80 22.12 -6.53 22.47
N VAL A 81 21.48 -6.58 23.63
CA VAL A 81 21.88 -5.86 24.83
C VAL A 81 22.16 -6.85 25.94
N LEU A 82 23.33 -6.73 26.57
CA LEU A 82 23.67 -7.44 27.78
C LEU A 82 23.23 -6.60 28.99
N VAL A 83 22.43 -7.20 29.87
CA VAL A 83 22.03 -6.58 31.13
C VAL A 83 22.86 -7.20 32.25
N THR A 84 23.63 -6.38 32.95
CA THR A 84 24.46 -6.79 34.08
C THR A 84 23.90 -6.18 35.36
N TRP A 85 23.60 -7.02 36.34
CA TRP A 85 23.20 -6.63 37.70
C TRP A 85 24.44 -6.63 38.60
N ASP A 86 25.02 -5.45 38.85
CA ASP A 86 26.15 -5.29 39.77
C ASP A 86 25.64 -5.06 41.20
N TYR A 87 25.50 -6.16 41.94
CA TYR A 87 25.04 -6.13 43.33
C TYR A 87 26.00 -5.42 44.29
N SER A 88 27.29 -5.33 43.93
CA SER A 88 28.28 -4.67 44.78
C SER A 88 28.13 -3.15 44.69
N ALA A 89 27.86 -2.63 43.49
CA ALA A 89 27.56 -1.22 43.25
C ALA A 89 26.08 -0.88 43.48
N GLY A 90 25.20 -1.87 43.49
CA GLY A 90 23.74 -1.69 43.56
C GLY A 90 23.17 -1.08 42.28
N GLU A 91 23.75 -1.40 41.12
CA GLU A 91 23.41 -0.82 39.82
C GLU A 91 23.02 -1.87 38.78
N VAL A 92 22.11 -1.51 37.87
CA VAL A 92 21.82 -2.26 36.65
C VAL A 92 22.41 -1.52 35.48
N ILE A 93 23.25 -2.22 34.71
CA ILE A 93 23.96 -1.67 33.56
C ILE A 93 23.49 -2.41 32.32
N LYS A 94 23.09 -1.67 31.28
CA LYS A 94 22.78 -2.23 29.96
C LYS A 94 23.86 -1.83 28.98
N ASN A 95 24.48 -2.83 28.35
CA ASN A 95 25.53 -2.63 27.37
C ASN A 95 25.09 -3.18 26.01
N ARG A 96 25.35 -2.43 24.94
CA ARG A 96 25.28 -2.96 23.58
C ARG A 96 26.32 -4.06 23.41
N MET A 97 25.93 -5.23 22.90
CA MET A 97 26.85 -6.36 22.78
C MET A 97 27.82 -6.23 21.60
N ASP A 98 27.45 -5.48 20.56
CA ASP A 98 28.24 -5.27 19.35
C ASP A 98 29.37 -4.23 19.54
N THR A 99 29.13 -3.18 20.31
CA THR A 99 30.12 -2.11 20.58
C THR A 99 30.63 -2.07 22.02
N GLY A 100 29.97 -2.75 22.95
CA GLY A 100 30.26 -2.65 24.38
C GLY A 100 29.84 -1.33 25.02
N GLU A 101 29.13 -0.46 24.28
CA GLU A 101 28.68 0.84 24.74
C GLU A 101 27.63 0.71 25.85
N VAL A 102 27.78 1.46 26.94
CA VAL A 102 26.78 1.54 28.02
C VAL A 102 25.63 2.41 27.53
N ILE A 103 24.47 1.81 27.30
CA ILE A 103 23.27 2.53 26.82
C ILE A 103 22.36 3.02 27.94
N ASP A 104 22.44 2.40 29.12
CA ASP A 104 21.63 2.74 30.28
C ASP A 104 22.32 2.28 31.56
N ARG A 105 22.31 3.12 32.59
CA ARG A 105 22.81 2.81 33.92
C ARG A 105 21.87 3.41 34.94
N ARG A 106 21.37 2.57 35.85
CA ARG A 106 20.48 3.01 36.93
C ARG A 106 20.75 2.24 38.21
N ALA A 107 20.30 2.80 39.33
CA ALA A 107 20.26 2.07 40.58
C ALA A 107 19.28 0.89 40.49
N MET A 108 19.62 -0.21 41.17
CA MET A 108 18.72 -1.34 41.38
C MET A 108 17.50 -0.92 42.20
N THR A 109 16.34 -1.45 41.84
CA THR A 109 15.15 -1.37 42.68
C THR A 109 15.29 -2.26 43.91
N ALA A 110 14.41 -2.09 44.91
CA ALA A 110 14.43 -2.91 46.12
C ALA A 110 14.19 -4.41 45.86
N GLU A 111 13.47 -4.73 44.78
CA GLU A 111 13.21 -6.11 44.34
C GLU A 111 14.44 -6.72 43.65
N GLU A 112 15.10 -5.97 42.77
CA GLU A 112 16.30 -6.45 42.05
C GLU A 112 17.51 -6.68 42.94
N ARG A 113 17.54 -6.05 44.12
CA ARG A 113 18.54 -6.29 45.17
C ARG A 113 18.38 -7.64 45.86
N GLN A 114 17.34 -8.41 45.54
CA GLN A 114 17.10 -9.75 46.06
C GLN A 114 17.54 -10.78 45.00
N PRO A 115 18.77 -11.30 45.06
CA PRO A 115 19.32 -12.16 44.01
C PRO A 115 18.55 -13.48 43.83
N GLU A 116 17.81 -13.92 44.84
CA GLU A 116 17.01 -15.16 44.82
C GLU A 116 15.73 -15.07 43.95
N LEU A 117 15.36 -13.87 43.48
CA LEU A 117 14.13 -13.62 42.71
C LEU A 117 14.38 -13.33 41.22
N LEU A 118 15.63 -13.29 40.75
CA LEU A 118 15.90 -13.09 39.34
C LEU A 118 15.73 -14.39 38.54
N PRO A 119 15.12 -14.34 37.34
CA PRO A 119 15.04 -15.52 36.47
C PRO A 119 16.45 -15.96 36.06
N GLU A 120 16.74 -17.26 36.20
CA GLU A 120 17.96 -17.87 35.68
C GLU A 120 18.11 -17.49 34.19
N THR A 121 19.32 -17.09 33.84
CA THR A 121 19.69 -16.50 32.56
C THR A 121 19.26 -17.43 31.42
N VAL A 122 18.38 -16.97 30.53
CA VAL A 122 18.06 -17.72 29.30
C VAL A 122 19.24 -17.51 28.35
N GLU A 123 20.16 -18.48 28.30
CA GLU A 123 21.17 -18.56 27.25
C GLU A 123 20.47 -18.76 25.89
N GLY A 124 20.72 -17.85 24.95
CA GLY A 124 20.21 -17.89 23.57
C GLY A 124 21.20 -17.34 22.56
#